data_AF-F2AXG7-F1
#
_entry.id   AF-F2AXG7-F1
#
_cell.length_a   1.000
_cell.length_b   1.000
_cell.length_c   1.000
_cell.angle_alpha   90.00
_cell.angle_beta   90.00
_cell.angle_gamma   90.00
#
_symmetry.space_group_name_H-M   'P 1'
#
loop_
_entity.id
_entity.type
_entity.pdbx_description
1 polymer ?
#
loop_
_entity_poly.entity_id
_entity_poly.type
_entity_poly.pdbx_seq_one_letter_code
_entity_poly.pdbx_strand_id
1 'polypeptide(L)'
;MSYDNNNYVAMDSNRDGSISALDALIIINFLSNYSSSEPADVLPSNIVESFDANGDGFVTARDALVVINYLTKQSVIASKTDESKTVPRWDADEVFASDEDFLLEHNLGISTDLF
;
A
#
# COMPACT_ATOMS: atom_id res chain seq x y z
N MET A 1 -5.66 -21.74 13.50
CA MET A 1 -6.58 -21.52 12.38
C MET A 1 -6.05 -20.29 11.65
N SER A 2 -5.55 -20.46 10.42
CA SER A 2 -4.95 -19.39 9.62
C SER A 2 -6.07 -18.68 8.85
N TYR A 3 -6.20 -17.37 8.97
CA TYR A 3 -7.28 -16.57 8.37
C TYR A 3 -6.87 -15.92 7.04
N ASP A 4 -5.81 -16.42 6.39
CA ASP A 4 -4.97 -15.46 5.65
C ASP A 4 -5.19 -15.35 4.14
N ASN A 5 -5.98 -16.19 3.45
CA ASN A 5 -5.85 -16.24 1.98
C ASN A 5 -7.12 -16.30 1.10
N ASN A 6 -8.36 -16.13 1.59
CA ASN A 6 -9.51 -16.52 0.73
C ASN A 6 -10.70 -15.57 0.58
N ASN A 7 -10.53 -14.26 0.82
CA ASN A 7 -11.57 -13.31 0.40
C ASN A 7 -11.09 -12.23 -0.56
N TYR A 8 -10.31 -12.62 -1.56
CA TYR A 8 -9.92 -11.75 -2.67
C TYR A 8 -11.15 -11.10 -3.33
N VAL A 9 -12.25 -11.85 -3.45
CA VAL A 9 -13.50 -11.38 -4.08
C VAL A 9 -14.15 -10.25 -3.28
N ALA A 10 -14.21 -10.31 -1.95
CA ALA A 10 -14.76 -9.21 -1.17
C ALA A 10 -13.78 -8.03 -1.04
N MET A 11 -12.47 -8.29 -1.12
CA MET A 11 -11.46 -7.22 -1.18
C MET A 11 -11.47 -6.46 -2.51
N ASP A 12 -11.86 -7.11 -3.61
CA ASP A 12 -12.14 -6.52 -4.93
C ASP A 12 -13.65 -6.19 -5.02
N SER A 13 -14.07 -5.21 -4.22
CA SER A 13 -15.47 -4.85 -4.02
C SER A 13 -16.16 -4.36 -5.30
N ASN A 14 -15.42 -3.80 -6.25
CA ASN A 14 -15.97 -3.41 -7.56
C ASN A 14 -15.86 -4.50 -8.64
N ARG A 15 -15.15 -5.61 -8.35
CA ARG A 15 -14.90 -6.75 -9.25
C ARG A 15 -14.20 -6.36 -10.55
N ASP A 16 -13.29 -5.39 -10.49
CA ASP A 16 -12.48 -4.98 -11.63
C ASP A 16 -11.22 -5.85 -11.84
N GLY A 17 -10.99 -6.80 -10.92
CA GLY A 17 -9.88 -7.75 -10.93
C GLY A 17 -8.66 -7.26 -10.15
N SER A 18 -8.66 -6.03 -9.64
CA SER A 18 -7.53 -5.42 -8.94
C SER A 18 -7.96 -4.86 -7.59
N ILE A 19 -7.32 -5.32 -6.51
CA ILE A 19 -7.55 -4.73 -5.19
C ILE A 19 -6.85 -3.37 -5.13
N SER A 20 -7.61 -2.31 -4.89
CA SER A 20 -7.16 -0.92 -4.88
C SER A 20 -7.81 -0.12 -3.74
N ALA A 21 -7.39 1.15 -3.59
CA ALA A 21 -8.01 2.05 -2.60
C ALA A 21 -9.49 2.35 -2.92
N LEU A 22 -9.92 2.15 -4.18
CA LEU A 22 -11.30 2.32 -4.59
C LEU A 22 -12.23 1.32 -3.90
N ASP A 23 -11.78 0.07 -3.71
CA ASP A 23 -12.57 -0.97 -3.06
C ASP A 23 -12.89 -0.63 -1.61
N ALA A 24 -11.88 -0.17 -0.86
CA ALA A 24 -12.08 0.31 0.50
C ALA A 24 -13.07 1.49 0.56
N LEU A 25 -12.98 2.41 -0.39
CA LEU A 25 -13.89 3.57 -0.45
C LEU A 25 -15.32 3.15 -0.76
N ILE A 26 -15.53 2.12 -1.59
CA ILE A 26 -16.85 1.58 -1.88
C ILE A 26 -17.50 1.02 -0.61
N ILE A 27 -16.76 0.22 0.18
CA ILE A 27 -17.26 -0.32 1.45
C ILE A 27 -17.63 0.82 2.42
N ILE A 28 -16.76 1.84 2.54
CA ILE A 28 -17.02 3.01 3.40
C ILE A 28 -18.28 3.77 2.98
N ASN A 29 -18.41 4.05 1.67
CA ASN A 29 -19.58 4.75 1.14
C ASN A 29 -20.85 3.92 1.32
N PHE A 30 -20.77 2.61 1.14
CA PHE A 30 -21.87 1.69 1.41
C PHE A 30 -22.35 1.80 2.86
N LEU A 31 -21.43 1.73 3.83
CA LEU A 31 -21.76 1.85 5.26
C LEU A 31 -22.37 3.21 5.63
N SER A 32 -21.85 4.30 5.04
CA SER A 32 -22.36 5.66 5.26
C SER A 32 -23.82 5.81 4.77
N ASN A 33 -24.13 5.26 3.60
CA ASN A 33 -25.48 5.30 3.03
C ASN A 33 -26.43 4.33 3.75
N TYR A 34 -25.95 3.16 4.15
CA TYR A 34 -26.77 2.11 4.77
C TYR A 34 -27.13 2.46 6.22
N SER A 35 -26.18 2.99 7.00
CA SER A 35 -26.45 3.46 8.38
C SER A 35 -27.46 4.62 8.45
N SER A 36 -27.70 5.30 7.34
CA SER A 36 -28.63 6.42 7.24
C SER A 36 -30.05 6.00 6.83
N SER A 37 -30.28 4.76 6.38
CA SER A 37 -31.52 4.39 5.65
C SER A 37 -32.44 3.37 6.33
N GLU A 38 -31.98 2.43 7.15
CA GLU A 38 -32.87 1.41 7.78
C GLU A 38 -32.28 0.87 9.10
N PRO A 39 -33.09 0.27 10.00
CA PRO A 39 -32.58 -0.49 11.14
C PRO A 39 -31.70 -1.63 10.62
N ALA A 40 -30.53 -1.80 11.22
CA ALA A 40 -29.44 -2.70 10.81
C ALA A 40 -29.76 -4.21 10.97
N ASP A 41 -30.94 -4.65 10.57
CA ASP A 41 -31.36 -6.04 10.69
C ASP A 41 -31.21 -6.75 9.34
N VAL A 42 -30.02 -7.32 9.18
CA VAL A 42 -29.63 -8.31 8.16
C VAL A 42 -29.49 -7.78 6.74
N LEU A 43 -28.24 -7.57 6.33
CA LEU A 43 -27.89 -7.35 4.94
C LEU A 43 -28.22 -8.57 4.07
N PRO A 44 -28.65 -8.38 2.81
CA PRO A 44 -28.78 -9.47 1.86
C PRO A 44 -27.46 -10.25 1.72
N SER A 45 -27.53 -11.58 1.60
CA SER A 45 -26.33 -12.44 1.52
C SER A 45 -25.36 -12.03 0.41
N ASN A 46 -25.87 -11.56 -0.74
CA ASN A 46 -25.03 -11.10 -1.85
C ASN A 46 -24.21 -9.84 -1.51
N ILE A 47 -24.70 -9.02 -0.59
CA ILE A 47 -23.99 -7.83 -0.10
C ILE A 47 -22.89 -8.27 0.88
N VAL A 48 -23.21 -9.19 1.79
CA VAL A 48 -22.23 -9.78 2.71
C VAL A 48 -21.10 -10.43 1.91
N GLU A 49 -21.41 -11.28 0.94
CA GLU A 49 -20.40 -11.92 0.07
C GLU A 49 -19.53 -10.92 -0.70
N SER A 50 -20.02 -9.71 -0.98
CA SER A 50 -19.29 -8.72 -1.76
C SER A 50 -18.45 -7.77 -0.91
N PHE A 51 -18.76 -7.60 0.38
CA PHE A 51 -18.12 -6.58 1.23
C PHE A 51 -17.58 -7.10 2.57
N ASP A 52 -17.86 -8.35 2.97
CA ASP A 52 -17.32 -8.98 4.18
C ASP A 52 -15.87 -9.45 3.95
N ALA A 53 -14.95 -8.51 3.76
CA ALA A 53 -13.55 -8.79 3.48
C ALA A 53 -12.86 -9.58 4.61
N ASN A 54 -13.37 -9.50 5.85
CA ASN A 54 -12.79 -10.18 7.00
C ASN A 54 -13.38 -11.58 7.27
N GLY A 55 -14.53 -11.89 6.67
CA GLY A 55 -15.19 -13.19 6.70
C GLY A 55 -15.94 -13.49 8.00
N ASP A 56 -16.40 -12.47 8.73
CA ASP A 56 -17.13 -12.64 10.00
C ASP A 56 -18.65 -12.62 9.85
N GLY A 57 -19.15 -12.53 8.62
CA GLY A 57 -20.57 -12.52 8.28
C GLY A 57 -21.23 -11.15 8.44
N PHE A 58 -20.46 -10.11 8.77
CA PHE A 58 -20.95 -8.74 8.92
C PHE A 58 -20.20 -7.81 7.98
N VAL A 59 -20.90 -6.83 7.41
CA VAL A 59 -20.25 -5.76 6.66
C VAL A 59 -20.13 -4.55 7.58
N THR A 60 -18.90 -4.24 7.96
CA THR A 60 -18.55 -3.19 8.91
C THR A 60 -17.34 -2.39 8.44
N ALA A 61 -16.98 -1.34 9.18
CA ALA A 61 -15.76 -0.59 8.90
C ALA A 61 -14.48 -1.47 9.00
N ARG A 62 -14.56 -2.61 9.68
CA ARG A 62 -13.45 -3.55 9.84
C ARG A 62 -13.08 -4.23 8.51
N ASP A 63 -14.05 -4.41 7.61
CA ASP A 63 -13.81 -4.93 6.26
C ASP A 63 -13.02 -3.96 5.39
N ALA A 64 -13.39 -2.68 5.42
CA ALA A 64 -12.62 -1.63 4.73
C ALA A 64 -11.18 -1.54 5.25
N LEU A 65 -10.98 -1.71 6.58
CA LEU A 65 -9.66 -1.74 7.19
C LEU A 65 -8.82 -2.94 6.73
N VAL A 66 -9.44 -4.10 6.46
CA VAL A 66 -8.72 -5.25 5.89
C VAL A 66 -8.13 -4.90 4.53
N VAL A 67 -8.91 -4.26 3.64
CA VAL A 67 -8.45 -3.83 2.31
C VAL A 67 -7.31 -2.81 2.42
N ILE A 68 -7.46 -1.79 3.28
CA ILE A 68 -6.42 -0.76 3.50
C ILE A 68 -5.12 -1.38 4.01
N ASN A 69 -5.22 -2.31 4.97
CA ASN A 69 -4.06 -3.00 5.52
C ASN A 69 -3.37 -3.88 4.48
N TYR A 70 -4.14 -4.52 3.60
CA TYR A 70 -3.61 -5.30 2.48
C TYR A 70 -2.79 -4.42 1.53
N LEU A 71 -3.31 -3.27 1.10
CA LEU A 71 -2.60 -2.32 0.24
C LEU A 71 -1.33 -1.78 0.89
N THR A 72 -1.39 -1.46 2.18
CA THR A 72 -0.23 -0.97 2.93
C THR A 72 0.88 -2.01 2.98
N LYS A 73 0.54 -3.29 3.20
CA LYS A 73 1.52 -4.39 3.17
C LYS A 73 2.18 -4.53 1.80
N GLN A 74 1.41 -4.43 0.70
CA GLN A 74 1.98 -4.47 -0.65
C GLN A 74 2.94 -3.30 -0.91
N SER A 75 2.56 -2.08 -0.52
CA SER A 75 3.42 -0.89 -0.67
C SER A 75 4.74 -1.03 0.08
N VAL A 76 4.69 -1.54 1.33
CA VAL A 76 5.90 -1.77 2.15
C VAL A 76 6.79 -2.85 1.53
N ILE A 77 6.22 -3.90 0.93
CA ILE A 77 7.00 -4.94 0.26
C ILE A 77 7.67 -4.37 -1.00
N ALA A 78 6.95 -3.57 -1.78
CA ALA A 78 7.47 -2.92 -2.98
C ALA A 78 8.61 -1.93 -2.68
N SER A 79 8.60 -1.29 -1.51
CA SER A 79 9.67 -0.39 -1.07
C SER A 79 10.89 -1.12 -0.49
N LYS A 80 10.70 -2.30 0.12
CA LYS A 80 11.80 -3.14 0.63
C LYS A 80 12.63 -3.81 -0.46
N THR A 81 12.09 -3.99 -1.66
CA THR A 81 12.84 -4.57 -2.79
C THR A 81 13.92 -3.64 -3.36
N ASP A 82 13.88 -2.34 -3.07
CA ASP A 82 14.92 -1.38 -3.47
C ASP A 82 16.12 -1.31 -2.50
N GLU A 83 16.01 -1.93 -1.31
CA GLU A 83 17.10 -2.04 -0.34
C GLU A 83 18.16 -3.10 -0.74
N SER A 84 17.97 -3.76 -1.90
CA SER A 84 18.92 -4.68 -2.54
C SER A 84 20.00 -3.98 -3.38
N LYS A 85 20.05 -2.64 -3.43
CA LYS A 85 21.34 -1.99 -3.71
C LYS A 85 22.14 -2.14 -2.43
N THR A 86 22.95 -3.19 -2.38
CA THR A 86 24.02 -3.36 -1.40
C THR A 86 24.65 -2.00 -1.19
N VAL A 87 24.34 -1.36 -0.06
CA VAL A 87 25.25 -0.36 0.48
C VAL A 87 26.60 -1.08 0.47
N PRO A 88 27.64 -0.57 -0.22
CA PRO A 88 28.97 -1.09 -0.02
C PRO A 88 29.09 -1.10 1.50
N ARG A 89 29.35 -2.27 2.09
CA ARG A 89 29.69 -2.29 3.49
C ARG A 89 30.93 -1.41 3.54
N TRP A 90 30.80 -0.19 4.09
CA TRP A 90 31.95 0.67 4.33
C TRP A 90 32.73 -0.04 5.44
N ASP A 91 33.46 -1.08 5.08
CA ASP A 91 34.51 -1.61 5.93
C ASP A 91 35.47 -0.44 6.07
N ALA A 92 35.51 0.11 7.29
CA ALA A 92 36.28 1.31 7.62
C ALA A 92 37.80 1.12 7.35
N ASP A 93 38.21 -0.09 7.00
CA ASP A 93 39.56 -0.48 6.64
C ASP A 93 39.89 -0.27 5.14
N GLU A 94 38.91 -0.06 4.25
CA GLU A 94 39.16 0.18 2.81
C GLU A 94 39.20 1.66 2.40
N VAL A 95 38.87 2.58 3.30
CA VAL A 95 38.74 4.04 3.00
C VAL A 95 40.09 4.73 2.70
N PHE A 96 41.22 4.02 2.83
CA PHE A 96 42.56 4.60 2.59
C PHE A 96 43.41 3.84 1.57
N ALA A 97 42.84 2.91 0.80
CA ALA A 97 43.53 2.45 -0.40
C ALA A 97 43.45 3.57 -1.44
N SER A 98 44.53 4.34 -1.50
CA SER A 98 44.86 5.38 -2.46
C SER A 98 44.25 5.13 -3.84
N ASP A 99 43.57 6.12 -4.41
CA ASP A 99 43.93 6.62 -5.74
C ASP A 99 43.27 7.98 -6.02
N GLU A 100 44.12 8.90 -6.48
CA GLU A 100 44.00 10.34 -6.64
C GLU A 100 43.06 10.81 -7.79
N ASP A 101 42.00 10.08 -8.13
CA ASP A 101 41.26 10.32 -9.38
C ASP A 101 39.90 11.03 -9.23
N PHE A 102 39.55 11.57 -8.05
CA PHE A 102 38.26 12.27 -7.82
C PHE A 102 38.30 13.78 -8.12
N LEU A 103 38.98 14.20 -9.20
CA LEU A 103 38.81 15.56 -9.70
C LEU A 103 38.77 15.51 -11.21
N LEU A 104 37.57 15.52 -11.81
CA LEU A 104 37.23 16.33 -12.97
C LEU A 104 35.75 16.13 -13.39
N GLU A 105 35.05 17.26 -13.53
CA GLU A 105 33.83 17.48 -14.31
C GLU A 105 32.44 17.15 -13.72
N HIS A 106 31.94 17.99 -12.80
CA HIS A 106 30.63 18.63 -13.01
C HIS A 106 30.38 19.77 -12.01
N ASN A 107 30.73 21.00 -12.40
CA ASN A 107 29.93 22.21 -12.11
C ASN A 107 30.55 23.43 -12.80
N LEU A 108 30.45 23.50 -14.13
CA LEU A 108 30.53 24.79 -14.82
C LEU A 108 29.11 25.21 -15.18
N GLY A 109 28.48 25.93 -14.26
CA GLY A 109 27.09 26.29 -14.42
C GLY A 109 26.57 27.35 -13.47
N ILE A 110 27.39 28.30 -12.99
CA ILE A 110 26.86 29.60 -12.55
C ILE A 110 27.81 30.70 -13.04
N SER A 111 27.41 31.33 -14.13
CA SER A 111 27.85 32.68 -14.48
C SER A 111 27.26 33.65 -13.46
N THR A 112 28.11 34.43 -12.81
CA THR A 112 27.75 35.76 -12.32
C THR A 112 28.81 36.73 -12.78
N ASP A 113 28.65 37.23 -14.01
CA ASP A 113 29.07 38.60 -14.32
C ASP A 113 28.40 39.55 -13.31
N LEU A 114 29.16 40.48 -12.74
CA LEU A 114 28.92 41.93 -12.80
C LEU A 114 29.85 42.67 -11.81
N PHE A 115 30.74 43.48 -12.40
CA PHE A 115 31.51 44.62 -11.89
C PHE A 115 32.57 44.43 -10.79
#